data_AF-A0A351KCA6-F1
#
_entry.id   AF-A0A351KCA6-F1
#
_cell.length_a   1.000
_cell.length_b   1.000
_cell.length_c   1.000
_cell.angle_alpha   90.00
_cell.angle_beta   90.00
_cell.angle_gamma   90.00
#
_symmetry.space_group_name_H-M   'P 1'
#
loop_
_entity.id
_entity.type
_entity.pdbx_description
1 polymer ?
#
loop_
_entity_poly.entity_id
_entity_poly.type
_entity_poly.pdbx_seq_one_letter_code
_entity_poly.pdbx_strand_id
1 'polypeptide(L)'
;GHDMGAKGARPAARMGAALGGRVAEFLEMDRQELGEALRGGASIADLAGDRVDELVADLVARATERIEQAVADGRLDRERADGILSRVEERITARLEGGHPAGS
;
A
#
# COMPACT_ATOMS: atom_id res chain seq x y z
N GLY A 1 -4.62 -31.20 -2.55
CA GLY A 1 -6.01 -31.07 -2.11
C GLY A 1 -6.06 -30.03 -1.02
N HIS A 2 -6.46 -28.81 -1.38
CA HIS A 2 -7.12 -27.91 -0.45
C HIS A 2 -8.23 -27.22 -1.26
N ASP A 3 -9.41 -27.83 -1.18
CA ASP A 3 -10.66 -27.31 -1.67
C ASP A 3 -11.30 -26.50 -0.53
N MET A 4 -11.37 -25.19 -0.69
CA MET A 4 -12.37 -24.30 -0.07
C MET A 4 -12.53 -23.15 -1.08
N GLY A 5 -13.65 -22.94 -1.76
CA GLY A 5 -15.02 -23.06 -1.28
C GLY A 5 -15.55 -21.64 -1.11
N ALA A 6 -16.22 -21.15 -2.15
CA ALA A 6 -16.85 -19.83 -2.23
C ALA A 6 -17.45 -19.32 -0.91
N LYS A 7 -17.05 -18.13 -0.46
CA LYS A 7 -17.72 -17.38 0.62
C LYS A 7 -17.73 -15.87 0.31
N GLY A 8 -18.85 -15.45 -0.28
CA GLY A 8 -19.56 -14.19 -0.01
C GLY A 8 -18.76 -12.89 0.19
N ALA A 9 -18.97 -11.97 -0.75
CA ALA A 9 -18.72 -10.55 -0.59
C ALA A 9 -19.17 -10.01 0.80
N ARG A 10 -18.30 -9.22 1.43
CA ARG A 10 -18.66 -8.31 2.53
C ARG A 10 -18.15 -6.90 2.21
N PRO A 11 -19.03 -5.90 1.98
CA PRO A 11 -18.63 -4.55 1.67
C PRO A 11 -18.45 -3.74 2.95
N ALA A 12 -17.25 -3.70 3.53
CA ALA A 12 -16.92 -2.71 4.56
C ALA A 12 -15.42 -2.59 4.77
N ALA A 13 -14.84 -1.46 4.37
CA ALA A 13 -13.72 -0.75 5.03
C ALA A 13 -13.16 0.29 4.06
N ARG A 14 -13.83 1.42 3.97
CA ARG A 14 -13.42 2.54 3.10
C ARG A 14 -12.28 3.28 3.81
N MET A 15 -11.16 3.48 3.11
CA MET A 15 -9.93 4.22 3.48
C MET A 15 -8.76 3.43 4.10
N GLY A 16 -8.95 2.48 5.03
CA GLY A 16 -7.84 1.64 5.55
C GLY A 16 -7.49 0.43 4.67
N ALA A 17 -8.46 -0.03 3.87
CA ALA A 17 -8.33 -1.20 3.00
C ALA A 17 -7.61 -0.94 1.67
N ALA A 18 -7.32 0.32 1.33
CA ALA A 18 -6.81 0.65 -0.02
C ALA A 18 -5.37 0.18 -0.25
N LEU A 19 -4.50 0.32 0.77
CA LEU A 19 -3.12 -0.16 0.70
C LEU A 19 -3.07 -1.67 0.92
N GLY A 20 -3.66 -2.16 2.02
CA GLY A 20 -3.67 -3.58 2.34
C GLY A 20 -4.36 -4.45 1.29
N GLY A 21 -5.41 -3.95 0.64
CA GLY A 21 -6.07 -4.67 -0.46
C GLY A 21 -5.21 -4.77 -1.72
N ARG A 22 -4.45 -3.74 -2.06
CA ARG A 22 -3.54 -3.75 -3.20
C ARG A 22 -2.30 -4.60 -2.94
N VAL A 23 -1.74 -4.50 -1.75
CA VAL A 23 -0.61 -5.34 -1.32
C VAL A 23 -1.04 -6.81 -1.35
N ALA A 24 -2.22 -7.13 -0.81
CA ALA A 24 -2.79 -8.47 -0.89
C ALA A 24 -2.97 -8.94 -2.35
N GLU A 25 -3.50 -8.09 -3.22
CA GLU A 25 -3.65 -8.38 -4.66
C GLU A 25 -2.31 -8.62 -5.37
N PHE A 26 -1.31 -7.78 -5.10
CA PHE A 26 0.03 -7.88 -5.69
C PHE A 26 0.78 -9.13 -5.22
N LEU A 27 0.66 -9.45 -3.93
CA LEU A 27 1.27 -10.62 -3.31
C LEU A 27 0.47 -11.90 -3.57
N GLU A 28 -0.70 -11.80 -4.20
CA GLU A 28 -1.63 -12.91 -4.43
C GLU A 28 -2.03 -13.61 -3.11
N MET A 29 -2.17 -12.83 -2.05
CA MET A 29 -2.56 -13.26 -0.70
C MET A 29 -3.98 -12.78 -0.36
N ASP A 30 -4.70 -13.51 0.49
CA ASP A 30 -5.92 -12.94 1.06
C ASP A 30 -5.59 -11.83 2.09
N ARG A 31 -6.52 -10.89 2.28
CA ARG A 31 -6.37 -9.85 3.31
C ARG A 31 -6.26 -10.43 4.71
N GLN A 32 -6.87 -11.59 4.96
CA GLN A 32 -6.71 -12.27 6.24
C GLN A 32 -5.28 -12.77 6.42
N GLU A 33 -4.74 -13.48 5.43
CA GLU A 33 -3.37 -14.03 5.45
C GLU A 33 -2.33 -12.91 5.57
N LEU A 34 -2.50 -11.83 4.81
CA LEU A 34 -1.67 -10.63 4.96
C LEU A 34 -1.75 -10.06 6.37
N GLY A 35 -2.95 -9.94 6.93
CA GLY A 35 -3.14 -9.44 8.30
C GLY A 35 -2.50 -10.34 9.38
N GLU A 36 -2.54 -11.66 9.18
CA GLU A 36 -1.90 -12.65 10.05
C GLU A 36 -0.37 -12.57 9.96
N ALA A 37 0.18 -12.45 8.76
CA ALA A 37 1.62 -12.30 8.54
C ALA A 37 2.17 -11.01 9.18
N LEU A 38 1.48 -9.89 8.97
CA LEU A 38 1.84 -8.62 9.60
C LEU A 38 1.74 -8.68 11.12
N ARG A 39 0.74 -9.37 11.68
CA ARG A 39 0.62 -9.59 13.13
C ARG A 39 1.69 -10.53 13.66
N GLY A 40 2.17 -11.45 12.83
CA GLY A 40 3.33 -12.31 13.09
C GLY A 40 4.67 -11.56 13.06
N GLY A 41 4.68 -10.29 12.66
CA GLY A 41 5.87 -9.43 12.62
C GLY A 41 6.58 -9.40 11.27
N ALA A 42 6.02 -10.02 10.22
CA ALA A 42 6.55 -9.86 8.87
C ALA A 42 6.25 -8.44 8.36
N SER A 43 7.20 -7.83 7.64
CA SER A 43 6.95 -6.60 6.90
C SER A 43 6.43 -6.90 5.50
N ILE A 44 5.78 -5.91 4.87
CA ILE A 44 5.27 -6.09 3.50
C ILE A 44 6.44 -6.31 2.53
N ALA A 45 7.58 -5.66 2.78
CA ALA A 45 8.82 -5.88 2.03
C ALA A 45 9.29 -7.34 2.13
N ASP A 46 9.28 -7.94 3.34
CA ASP A 46 9.61 -9.36 3.52
C ASP A 46 8.66 -10.28 2.75
N LEU A 47 7.36 -9.95 2.75
CA LEU A 47 6.35 -10.73 2.02
C LEU A 47 6.48 -10.58 0.50
N ALA A 48 6.94 -9.42 0.02
CA ALA A 48 7.18 -9.15 -1.39
C ALA A 48 8.45 -9.83 -1.93
N GLY A 49 9.47 -10.02 -1.08
CA GLY A 49 10.74 -10.61 -1.47
C GLY A 49 11.38 -9.84 -2.63
N ASP A 50 11.79 -10.55 -3.68
CA ASP A 50 12.40 -9.97 -4.88
C ASP A 50 11.48 -9.01 -5.67
N ARG A 51 10.15 -9.04 -5.41
CA ARG A 51 9.17 -8.17 -6.07
C ARG A 51 8.94 -6.86 -5.32
N VAL A 52 9.74 -6.55 -4.30
CA VAL A 52 9.56 -5.32 -3.49
C VAL A 52 9.68 -4.05 -4.33
N ASP A 53 10.63 -3.99 -5.26
CA ASP A 53 10.82 -2.83 -6.14
C ASP A 53 9.61 -2.61 -7.07
N GLU A 54 9.05 -3.70 -7.60
CA GLU A 54 7.83 -3.65 -8.42
C GLU A 54 6.63 -3.15 -7.61
N LEU A 55 6.50 -3.61 -6.36
CA LEU A 55 5.45 -3.15 -5.44
C LEU A 55 5.61 -1.66 -5.11
N VAL A 56 6.84 -1.19 -4.85
CA VAL A 56 7.13 0.22 -4.60
C VAL A 56 6.72 1.06 -5.81
N ALA A 57 7.12 0.67 -7.01
CA ALA A 57 6.80 1.39 -8.24
C ALA A 57 5.28 1.51 -8.48
N ASP A 58 4.53 0.42 -8.30
CA ASP A 58 3.07 0.43 -8.44
C ASP A 58 2.40 1.34 -7.41
N LEU A 59 2.86 1.33 -6.16
CA LEU A 59 2.33 2.17 -5.10
C LEU A 59 2.68 3.65 -5.31
N VAL A 60 3.88 3.94 -5.80
CA VAL A 60 4.33 5.31 -6.16
C VAL A 60 3.45 5.86 -7.27
N ALA A 61 3.23 5.11 -8.34
CA ALA A 61 2.38 5.52 -9.45
C ALA A 61 0.96 5.90 -8.96
N ARG A 62 0.34 5.05 -8.13
CA ARG A 62 -0.99 5.33 -7.59
C ARG A 62 -1.04 6.53 -6.66
N ALA A 63 0.00 6.68 -5.83
CA ALA A 63 0.08 7.81 -4.91
C ALA A 63 0.19 9.11 -5.69
N THR A 64 1.00 9.13 -6.76
CA THR A 64 1.10 10.23 -7.72
C THR A 64 -0.26 10.57 -8.32
N GLU A 65 -0.96 9.60 -8.89
CA GLU A 65 -2.30 9.81 -9.46
C GLU A 65 -3.26 10.44 -8.44
N ARG A 66 -3.26 9.94 -7.19
CA ARG A 66 -4.12 10.49 -6.12
C ARG A 66 -3.75 11.92 -5.73
N ILE A 67 -2.46 12.24 -5.72
CA ILE A 67 -1.96 13.58 -5.41
C ILE A 67 -2.38 14.54 -6.53
N GLU A 68 -2.18 14.16 -7.80
CA GLU A 68 -2.59 14.97 -8.94
C GLU A 68 -4.10 15.17 -9.00
N GLN A 69 -4.89 14.13 -8.71
CA GLN A 69 -6.35 14.25 -8.60
C GLN A 69 -6.75 15.20 -7.46
N ALA A 70 -6.05 15.18 -6.32
CA ALA A 70 -6.32 16.11 -5.23
C ALA A 70 -5.98 17.57 -5.62
N VAL A 71 -4.98 17.78 -6.46
CA VAL A 71 -4.67 19.11 -7.03
C VAL A 71 -5.75 19.55 -8.01
N ALA A 72 -6.18 18.65 -8.91
CA ALA A 72 -7.24 18.94 -9.87
C ALA A 72 -8.59 19.25 -9.20
N ASP A 73 -8.91 18.55 -8.11
CA ASP A 73 -10.11 18.77 -7.29
C ASP A 73 -10.00 20.02 -6.39
N GLY A 74 -8.85 20.73 -6.40
CA GLY A 74 -8.60 21.91 -5.58
C GLY A 74 -8.43 21.62 -4.08
N ARG A 75 -8.29 20.34 -3.72
CA ARG A 75 -8.10 19.89 -2.33
C ARG A 75 -6.64 19.99 -1.86
N LEU A 76 -5.71 20.12 -2.79
CA LEU A 76 -4.28 20.20 -2.54
C LEU A 76 -3.65 21.27 -3.43
N ASP A 77 -2.80 22.10 -2.84
CA ASP A 77 -2.03 23.08 -3.61
C ASP A 77 -0.91 22.40 -4.42
N ARG A 78 -0.57 22.95 -5.59
CA ARG A 78 0.45 22.38 -6.49
C ARG A 78 1.85 22.41 -5.88
N GLU A 79 2.23 23.46 -5.15
CA GLU A 79 3.53 23.52 -4.45
C GLU A 79 3.61 22.44 -3.37
N ARG A 80 2.51 22.26 -2.63
CA ARG A 80 2.42 21.20 -1.62
C ARG A 80 2.44 19.80 -2.25
N ALA A 81 1.79 19.62 -3.38
CA ALA A 81 1.79 18.36 -4.11
C ALA A 81 3.19 17.96 -4.56
N ASP A 82 3.95 18.90 -5.14
CA ASP A 82 5.32 18.67 -5.58
C ASP A 82 6.23 18.23 -4.41
N GLY A 83 6.10 18.91 -3.25
CA GLY A 83 6.82 18.52 -2.03
C GLY A 83 6.44 17.13 -1.51
N ILE A 84 5.20 16.68 -1.73
CA ILE A 84 4.79 15.31 -1.38
C ILE A 84 5.34 14.31 -2.40
N LEU A 85 5.25 14.60 -3.70
CA LEU A 85 5.74 13.74 -4.78
C LEU A 85 7.24 13.47 -4.65
N SER A 86 8.03 14.49 -4.28
CA SER A 86 9.47 14.33 -4.05
C SER A 86 9.82 13.32 -2.94
N ARG A 87 8.90 13.05 -2.00
CA ARG A 87 9.12 12.13 -0.87
C ARG A 87 8.23 10.89 -0.93
N VAL A 88 7.44 10.73 -1.99
CA VAL A 88 6.39 9.70 -2.01
C VAL A 88 6.98 8.30 -2.02
N GLU A 89 8.08 8.11 -2.75
CA GLU A 89 8.82 6.86 -2.84
C GLU A 89 9.41 6.46 -1.49
N GLU A 90 10.21 7.34 -0.86
CA GLU A 90 10.78 7.13 0.47
C GLU A 90 9.70 6.73 1.50
N ARG A 91 8.59 7.47 1.52
CA ARG A 91 7.48 7.20 2.45
C ARG A 91 6.79 5.87 2.19
N ILE A 92 6.73 5.41 0.93
CA ILE A 92 6.16 4.12 0.57
C ILE A 92 7.12 3.01 0.97
N THR A 93 8.40 3.11 0.63
CA THR A 93 9.43 2.14 1.02
C THR A 93 9.47 1.96 2.53
N ALA A 94 9.56 3.06 3.28
CA ALA A 94 9.54 3.01 4.75
C ALA A 94 8.30 2.27 5.28
N ARG A 95 7.13 2.52 4.69
CA ARG A 95 5.89 1.85 5.06
C ARG A 95 5.88 0.36 4.75
N LEU A 96 6.51 -0.07 3.66
CA LEU A 96 6.59 -1.49 3.29
C LEU A 96 7.54 -2.24 4.22
N GLU A 97 8.65 -1.61 4.63
CA GLU A 97 9.63 -2.20 5.54
C GLU A 97 9.15 -2.23 7.01
N GLY A 98 7.97 -1.70 7.30
CA GLY A 98 7.43 -1.60 8.67
C GLY A 98 8.03 -0.43 9.48
N GLY A 99 8.89 0.36 8.86
CA GLY A 99 9.56 1.51 9.44
C GLY A 99 8.68 2.76 9.44
N HIS A 100 8.43 3.31 10.63
CA HIS A 100 8.36 4.76 10.76
C HIS A 100 9.66 5.32 10.16
N PRO A 101 9.63 6.26 9.18
CA PRO A 101 10.87 6.87 8.72
C PRO A 101 11.59 7.41 9.95
N ALA A 102 12.85 7.00 10.15
CA ALA A 102 13.66 7.47 11.27
C ALA A 102 13.83 8.99 11.12
N GLY A 103 12.97 9.74 11.80
CA GLY A 103 12.89 11.18 11.76
C GLY A 103 12.40 11.69 13.10
N SER A 104 13.24 11.53 14.12
CA SER A 104 13.27 12.36 15.33
C SER A 104 14.29 13.47 15.15
#